data_AF-A0A938FVK5-F1
#
_entry.id   AF-A0A938FVK5-F1
#
_cell.length_a   1.000
_cell.length_b   1.000
_cell.length_c   1.000
_cell.angle_alpha   90.00
_cell.angle_beta   90.00
_cell.angle_gamma   90.00
#
_symmetry.space_group_name_H-M   'P 1'
#
loop_
_entity.id
_entity.type
_entity.pdbx_description
1 polymer ?
#
loop_
_entity_poly.entity_id
_entity_poly.type
_entity_poly.pdbx_seq_one_letter_code
_entity_poly.pdbx_strand_id
1 'polypeptide(L)'
;DWIWELPAPAFPSDRVNRARLDAGRQIYEKRCAACHSPGSRGVGQTVELEKIGTDPERLHSFTAGLAKRMNTLGRGRPWKFSHFRKTDGYASMPLVGVWLQAPYLHNGSVPTLRDLLTPPENRPAVFWRGYDVYDYDNVGFVSSGREAERAGFRLDTGVRGNGRQGHAYGTDLKDSEKNDLIEYLKTL
;
A
#
# COMPACT_ATOMS: atom_id res chain seq x y z
N ASP A 1 -7.84 -10.92 -21.76
CA ASP A 1 -8.75 -10.92 -20.58
C ASP A 1 -8.35 -9.73 -19.73
N TRP A 2 -9.19 -8.68 -19.66
CA TRP A 2 -8.75 -7.31 -19.34
C TRP A 2 -8.08 -7.16 -17.96
N ILE A 3 -8.42 -8.03 -17.00
CA ILE A 3 -7.80 -8.06 -15.67
C ILE A 3 -6.28 -8.29 -15.73
N TRP A 4 -5.80 -9.02 -16.74
CA TRP A 4 -4.39 -9.37 -16.88
C TRP A 4 -3.61 -8.42 -17.78
N GLU A 5 -4.29 -7.71 -18.68
CA GLU A 5 -3.67 -7.02 -19.82
C GLU A 5 -3.84 -5.49 -19.76
N LEU A 6 -4.76 -4.98 -18.94
CA LEU A 6 -4.99 -3.54 -18.83
C LEU A 6 -3.84 -2.89 -18.03
N PRO A 7 -2.98 -2.06 -18.65
CA PRO A 7 -1.92 -1.37 -17.92
C PRO A 7 -2.53 -0.32 -16.99
N ALA A 8 -1.84 -0.04 -15.88
CA ALA A 8 -2.19 1.08 -15.03
C ALA A 8 -2.05 2.41 -15.82
N PRO A 9 -2.95 3.38 -15.62
CA PRO A 9 -2.77 4.72 -16.17
C PRO A 9 -1.44 5.34 -15.73
N ALA A 10 -0.73 5.95 -16.67
CA ALA A 10 0.50 6.67 -16.37
C ALA A 10 0.22 7.91 -15.52
N PHE A 11 1.13 8.21 -14.59
CA PHE A 11 1.11 9.49 -13.88
C PHE A 11 1.32 10.65 -14.87
N PRO A 12 0.71 11.83 -14.65
CA PRO A 12 0.89 13.00 -15.53
C PRO A 12 2.36 13.37 -15.71
N SER A 13 2.88 13.20 -16.93
CA SER A 13 4.32 13.29 -17.20
C SER A 13 4.92 14.68 -16.99
N ASP A 14 4.10 15.73 -17.06
CA ASP A 14 4.44 17.13 -16.78
C ASP A 14 4.68 17.39 -15.28
N ARG A 15 4.22 16.47 -14.41
CA ARG A 15 4.38 16.51 -12.95
C ARG A 15 5.50 15.62 -12.42
N VAL A 16 6.32 15.07 -13.33
CA VAL A 16 7.47 14.22 -13.00
C VAL A 16 8.76 15.02 -13.14
N ASN A 17 9.53 15.08 -12.06
CA ASN A 17 10.88 15.66 -12.10
C ASN A 17 11.88 14.62 -12.62
N ARG A 18 12.13 14.67 -13.93
CA ARG A 18 13.02 13.73 -14.63
C ARG A 18 14.45 13.68 -14.07
N ALA A 19 14.96 14.79 -13.52
CA ALA A 19 16.31 14.86 -12.98
C ALA A 19 16.51 13.97 -11.73
N ARG A 20 15.41 13.54 -11.08
CA ARG A 20 15.42 12.73 -9.87
C ARG A 20 15.27 11.22 -10.13
N LEU A 21 14.86 10.83 -11.34
CA LEU A 21 14.44 9.46 -11.64
C LEU A 21 15.57 8.43 -11.46
N ASP A 22 16.79 8.74 -11.91
CA ASP A 22 17.89 7.78 -11.80
C ASP A 22 18.29 7.52 -10.33
N ALA A 23 18.33 8.57 -9.51
CA ALA A 23 18.58 8.44 -8.07
C ALA A 23 17.46 7.66 -7.38
N GLY A 24 16.20 7.98 -7.71
CA GLY A 24 15.02 7.28 -7.20
C GLY A 24 15.00 5.80 -7.57
N ARG A 25 15.33 5.47 -8.83
CA ARG A 25 15.44 4.08 -9.30
C ARG A 25 16.47 3.30 -8.48
N GLN A 26 17.66 3.88 -8.26
CA GLN A 26 18.71 3.22 -7.47
C GLN A 26 18.28 2.97 -6.02
N ILE A 27 17.54 3.89 -5.41
CA ILE A 27 16.98 3.70 -4.06
C ILE A 27 15.95 2.56 -4.09
N TYR A 28 15.03 2.59 -5.05
CA TYR A 28 13.99 1.57 -5.21
C TYR A 28 14.60 0.16 -5.40
N GLU A 29 15.58 0.02 -6.29
CA GLU A 29 16.28 -1.25 -6.55
C GLU A 29 16.91 -1.82 -5.27
N LYS A 30 17.51 -0.97 -4.44
CA LYS A 30 18.18 -1.37 -3.20
C LYS A 30 17.22 -1.67 -2.05
N ARG A 31 16.09 -0.96 -1.98
CA ARG A 31 15.23 -0.93 -0.77
C ARG A 31 13.86 -1.57 -0.95
N CYS A 32 13.35 -1.64 -2.17
CA CYS A 32 11.95 -1.98 -2.45
C CYS A 32 11.80 -3.17 -3.41
N ALA A 33 12.65 -3.23 -4.45
CA ALA A 33 12.50 -4.14 -5.58
C ALA A 33 12.39 -5.63 -5.21
N ALA A 34 13.10 -6.07 -4.17
CA ALA A 34 13.08 -7.47 -3.72
C ALA A 34 11.68 -7.97 -3.36
N CYS A 35 10.80 -7.08 -2.85
CA CYS A 35 9.40 -7.37 -2.54
C CYS A 35 8.45 -6.91 -3.64
N HIS A 36 8.77 -5.80 -4.32
CA HIS A 36 7.79 -5.04 -5.10
C HIS A 36 7.99 -5.00 -6.61
N SER A 37 9.17 -5.36 -7.13
CA SER A 37 9.38 -5.36 -8.59
C SER A 37 8.62 -6.51 -9.24
N PRO A 38 7.88 -6.28 -10.34
CA PRO A 38 7.29 -7.36 -11.12
C PRO A 38 8.33 -8.45 -11.45
N GLY A 39 7.98 -9.70 -11.20
CA GLY A 39 8.87 -10.86 -11.40
C GLY A 39 9.92 -11.09 -10.30
N SER A 40 10.01 -10.24 -9.28
CA SER A 40 10.85 -10.52 -8.11
C SER A 40 10.28 -11.69 -7.32
N ARG A 41 11.14 -12.36 -6.54
CA ARG A 41 10.73 -13.50 -5.70
C ARG A 41 9.80 -13.11 -4.56
N GLY A 42 9.74 -11.83 -4.18
CA GLY A 42 8.89 -11.36 -3.09
C GLY A 42 7.46 -11.06 -3.52
N VAL A 43 7.21 -10.68 -4.78
CA VAL A 43 5.86 -10.35 -5.25
C VAL A 43 4.92 -11.54 -5.09
N GLY A 44 3.75 -11.29 -4.50
CA GLY A 44 2.74 -12.29 -4.19
C GLY A 44 3.09 -13.19 -2.99
N GLN A 45 4.29 -13.06 -2.42
CA GLN A 45 4.68 -13.78 -1.21
C GLN A 45 4.29 -13.02 0.05
N THR A 46 4.00 -13.80 1.08
CA THR A 46 3.67 -13.28 2.41
C THR A 46 4.94 -12.76 3.09
N VAL A 47 4.93 -11.50 3.50
CA VAL A 47 5.87 -10.96 4.47
C VAL A 47 5.27 -11.17 5.86
N GLU A 48 5.97 -11.92 6.70
CA GLU A 48 5.55 -12.24 8.07
C GLU A 48 5.17 -10.98 8.86
N LEU A 49 4.13 -11.09 9.71
CA LEU A 49 3.61 -9.98 10.49
C LEU A 49 4.68 -9.31 11.36
N GLU A 50 5.57 -10.08 11.97
CA GLU A 50 6.66 -9.56 12.81
C GLU A 50 7.65 -8.70 12.02
N LYS A 51 7.89 -9.05 10.74
CA LYS A 51 8.78 -8.31 9.85
C LYS A 51 8.12 -7.07 9.28
N ILE A 52 6.89 -7.20 8.80
CA ILE A 52 6.17 -6.09 8.14
C ILE A 52 5.58 -5.12 9.17
N GLY A 53 5.21 -5.59 10.36
CA GLY A 53 4.79 -4.78 11.50
C GLY A 53 3.48 -4.00 11.33
N THR A 54 2.72 -4.18 10.25
CA THR A 54 1.46 -3.46 9.99
C THR A 54 0.32 -3.97 10.88
N ASP A 55 -0.82 -3.28 10.90
CA ASP A 55 -1.99 -3.68 11.70
C ASP A 55 -2.33 -5.18 11.56
N PRO A 56 -2.51 -5.93 12.66
CA PRO A 56 -2.68 -7.38 12.60
C PRO A 56 -4.15 -7.82 12.48
N GLU A 57 -5.13 -6.93 12.56
CA GLU A 57 -6.54 -7.32 12.75
C GLU A 57 -7.13 -7.99 11.51
N ARG A 58 -6.72 -7.59 10.31
CA ARG A 58 -7.11 -8.32 9.09
C ARG A 58 -6.55 -9.75 9.11
N LEU A 59 -5.34 -9.94 9.62
CA LEU A 59 -4.77 -11.28 9.78
C LEU A 59 -5.56 -12.07 10.85
N HIS A 60 -5.82 -11.48 12.01
CA HIS A 60 -6.51 -12.14 13.13
C HIS A 60 -7.95 -12.55 12.81
N SER A 61 -8.68 -11.73 12.03
CA SER A 61 -10.05 -12.07 11.61
C SER A 61 -10.11 -13.31 10.71
N PHE A 62 -9.04 -13.62 9.99
CA PHE A 62 -8.96 -14.80 9.14
C PHE A 62 -8.30 -15.96 9.87
N THR A 63 -9.11 -16.85 10.46
CA THR A 63 -8.62 -17.99 11.25
C THR A 63 -8.41 -19.25 10.42
N ALA A 64 -7.63 -20.21 10.92
CA ALA A 64 -7.49 -21.53 10.29
C ALA A 64 -8.85 -22.27 10.19
N GLY A 65 -9.72 -22.09 11.19
CA GLY A 65 -11.09 -22.61 11.16
C GLY A 65 -11.94 -22.00 10.05
N LEU A 66 -11.84 -20.67 9.85
CA LEU A 66 -12.50 -20.00 8.73
C LEU A 66 -11.99 -20.51 7.39
N ALA A 67 -10.66 -20.61 7.20
CA ALA A 67 -10.07 -21.13 5.97
C ALA A 67 -10.60 -22.55 5.63
N LYS A 68 -10.65 -23.44 6.64
CA LYS A 68 -11.20 -24.79 6.48
C LYS A 68 -12.67 -24.78 6.03
N ARG A 69 -13.50 -23.89 6.60
CA ARG A 69 -14.92 -23.75 6.21
C ARG A 69 -15.06 -23.13 4.81
N MET A 70 -14.25 -22.15 4.45
CA MET A 70 -14.27 -21.57 3.11
C MET A 70 -13.93 -22.61 2.04
N ASN A 71 -13.02 -23.55 2.33
CA ASN A 71 -12.72 -24.70 1.46
C ASN A 71 -13.84 -25.76 1.38
N THR A 72 -14.99 -25.55 2.04
CA THR A 72 -16.19 -26.37 1.82
C THR A 72 -17.25 -25.67 0.99
N LEU A 73 -17.08 -24.37 0.68
CA LEU A 73 -18.00 -23.63 -0.19
C LEU A 73 -18.01 -24.24 -1.59
N GLY A 74 -19.20 -24.45 -2.14
CA GLY A 74 -19.39 -25.10 -3.43
C GLY A 74 -19.19 -26.62 -3.42
N ARG A 75 -19.20 -27.30 -2.26
CA ARG A 75 -19.16 -28.78 -2.21
C ARG A 75 -20.24 -29.38 -3.13
N GLY A 76 -19.83 -30.36 -3.95
CA GLY A 76 -20.70 -30.98 -4.96
C GLY A 76 -20.83 -30.18 -6.26
N ARG A 77 -20.13 -29.05 -6.40
CA ARG A 77 -20.12 -28.21 -7.60
C ARG A 77 -18.72 -28.20 -8.23
N PRO A 78 -18.61 -28.01 -9.56
CA PRO A 78 -17.32 -27.99 -10.25
C PRO A 78 -16.42 -26.82 -9.81
N TRP A 79 -16.98 -25.74 -9.27
CA TRP A 79 -16.25 -24.54 -8.82
C TRP A 79 -15.92 -24.53 -7.32
N LYS A 80 -16.03 -25.67 -6.63
CA LYS A 80 -15.75 -25.77 -5.19
C LYS A 80 -14.41 -25.10 -4.82
N PHE A 81 -14.43 -24.25 -3.80
CA PHE A 81 -13.22 -23.64 -3.28
C PHE A 81 -12.32 -24.65 -2.55
N SER A 82 -11.01 -24.57 -2.77
CA SER A 82 -10.02 -25.53 -2.23
C SER A 82 -8.68 -24.92 -1.82
N HIS A 83 -8.48 -23.62 -2.03
CA HIS A 83 -7.16 -22.98 -1.92
C HIS A 83 -7.03 -21.96 -0.79
N PHE A 84 -8.08 -21.72 0.02
CA PHE A 84 -7.97 -20.83 1.17
C PHE A 84 -7.02 -21.41 2.21
N ARG A 85 -6.05 -20.60 2.65
CA ARG A 85 -5.04 -20.96 3.64
C ARG A 85 -4.91 -19.84 4.64
N LYS A 86 -4.63 -20.20 5.90
CA LYS A 86 -4.19 -19.23 6.89
C LYS A 86 -2.74 -18.87 6.59
N THR A 87 -2.46 -17.58 6.47
CA THR A 87 -1.11 -17.02 6.41
C THR A 87 -0.73 -16.44 7.77
N ASP A 88 0.52 -15.98 7.89
CA ASP A 88 1.15 -15.37 9.06
C ASP A 88 1.56 -13.90 8.82
N GLY A 89 1.07 -13.31 7.73
CA GLY A 89 1.41 -11.94 7.35
C GLY A 89 0.64 -11.46 6.12
N TYR A 90 1.21 -10.47 5.42
CA TYR A 90 0.60 -9.79 4.29
C TYR A 90 1.40 -9.98 3.00
N ALA A 91 0.70 -10.21 1.89
CA ALA A 91 1.33 -10.36 0.59
C ALA A 91 1.89 -9.02 0.10
N SER A 92 3.14 -9.01 -0.38
CA SER A 92 3.67 -7.85 -1.08
C SER A 92 3.17 -7.82 -2.53
N MET A 93 2.64 -6.67 -2.94
CA MET A 93 2.06 -6.48 -4.27
C MET A 93 3.02 -5.70 -5.17
N PRO A 94 2.98 -5.91 -6.51
CA PRO A 94 3.77 -5.09 -7.41
C PRO A 94 3.32 -3.62 -7.30
N LEU A 95 4.27 -2.68 -7.35
CA LEU A 95 3.97 -1.24 -7.24
C LEU A 95 3.59 -0.59 -8.58
N VAL A 96 3.13 -1.38 -9.55
CA VAL A 96 2.64 -0.87 -10.83
C VAL A 96 1.41 -0.01 -10.58
N GLY A 97 1.42 1.24 -11.07
CA GLY A 97 0.36 2.20 -10.84
C GLY A 97 0.16 2.58 -9.36
N VAL A 98 1.21 2.46 -8.53
CA VAL A 98 1.12 2.72 -7.08
C VAL A 98 0.55 4.11 -6.76
N TRP A 99 0.74 5.09 -7.64
CA TRP A 99 0.19 6.42 -7.46
C TRP A 99 -1.34 6.43 -7.34
N LEU A 100 -2.05 5.47 -7.94
CA LEU A 100 -3.51 5.37 -7.85
C LEU A 100 -4.02 4.58 -6.63
N GLN A 101 -3.12 4.06 -5.79
CA GLN A 101 -3.48 3.11 -4.72
C GLN A 101 -3.57 3.75 -3.34
N ALA A 102 -3.55 5.09 -3.24
CA ALA A 102 -3.81 5.78 -2.00
C ALA A 102 -5.26 5.57 -1.53
N PRO A 103 -5.53 5.54 -0.21
CA PRO A 103 -4.56 5.49 0.89
C PRO A 103 -3.83 4.14 0.98
N TYR A 104 -2.60 4.16 1.48
CA TYR A 104 -1.68 3.03 1.50
C TYR A 104 -1.83 2.13 2.74
N LEU A 105 -1.15 0.98 2.67
CA LEU A 105 -1.31 -0.20 3.54
C LEU A 105 -2.64 -0.94 3.33
N HIS A 106 -2.73 -2.16 3.83
CA HIS A 106 -3.88 -3.05 3.58
C HIS A 106 -5.23 -2.52 4.14
N ASN A 107 -5.18 -1.59 5.10
CA ASN A 107 -6.33 -0.98 5.76
C ASN A 107 -6.54 0.49 5.34
N GLY A 108 -5.68 1.03 4.47
CA GLY A 108 -5.76 2.41 4.01
C GLY A 108 -5.58 3.43 5.14
N SER A 109 -4.63 3.18 6.05
CA SER A 109 -4.35 3.99 7.24
C SER A 109 -3.25 5.03 7.04
N VAL A 110 -2.69 5.15 5.83
CA VAL A 110 -1.62 6.10 5.50
C VAL A 110 -2.01 6.89 4.25
N PRO A 111 -2.22 8.22 4.31
CA PRO A 111 -2.92 8.92 3.24
C PRO A 111 -2.10 9.13 1.96
N THR A 112 -0.78 9.31 2.06
CA THR A 112 0.09 9.63 0.92
C THR A 112 1.36 8.75 0.88
N LEU A 113 2.06 8.66 -0.26
CA LEU A 113 3.37 7.97 -0.31
C LEU A 113 4.38 8.70 0.57
N ARG A 114 4.30 10.03 0.65
CA ARG A 114 5.12 10.83 1.57
C ARG A 114 4.96 10.33 3.00
N ASP A 115 3.72 10.16 3.46
CA ASP A 115 3.45 9.67 4.82
C ASP A 115 3.91 8.23 5.01
N LEU A 116 3.86 7.39 3.98
CA LEU A 116 4.38 6.02 4.06
C LEU A 116 5.89 6.00 4.33
N LEU A 117 6.63 6.95 3.76
CA LEU A 117 8.07 7.18 3.99
C LEU A 117 8.36 8.02 5.25
N THR A 118 7.35 8.35 6.05
CA THR A 118 7.51 8.98 7.36
C THR A 118 7.54 7.89 8.44
N PRO A 119 8.42 8.00 9.47
CA PRO A 119 8.41 7.09 10.62
C PRO A 119 6.98 6.91 11.17
N PRO A 120 6.53 5.68 11.48
CA PRO A 120 5.14 5.41 11.81
C PRO A 120 4.53 6.30 12.91
N GLU A 121 5.32 6.65 13.91
CA GLU A 121 4.96 7.53 15.02
C GLU A 121 4.59 8.94 14.55
N ASN A 122 5.17 9.40 13.44
CA ASN A 122 4.99 10.73 12.87
C ASN A 122 3.96 10.76 11.71
N ARG A 123 3.38 9.61 11.35
CA ARG A 123 2.28 9.55 10.36
C ARG A 123 1.01 10.18 10.93
N PRO A 124 0.11 10.74 10.09
CA PRO A 124 -1.15 11.33 10.55
C PRO A 124 -1.98 10.36 11.41
N ALA A 125 -2.32 10.77 12.63
CA ALA A 125 -3.12 9.94 13.52
C ALA A 125 -4.62 9.91 13.15
N VAL A 126 -5.09 11.02 12.59
CA VAL A 126 -6.47 11.23 12.14
C VAL A 126 -6.42 11.96 10.81
N PHE A 127 -7.19 11.49 9.84
CA PHE A 127 -7.34 12.13 8.53
C PHE A 127 -8.67 11.77 7.90
N TRP A 128 -9.01 12.40 6.78
CA TRP A 128 -10.28 12.23 6.07
C TRP A 128 -10.09 11.45 4.78
N ARG A 129 -10.89 10.40 4.58
CA ARG A 129 -10.87 9.53 3.40
C ARG A 129 -12.05 9.82 2.49
N GLY A 130 -11.87 9.66 1.18
CA GLY A 130 -12.96 9.77 0.21
C GLY A 130 -13.22 11.18 -0.30
N TYR A 131 -12.39 12.15 0.10
CA TYR A 131 -12.28 13.41 -0.63
C TYR A 131 -11.40 13.19 -1.87
N ASP A 132 -11.96 13.41 -3.05
CA ASP A 132 -11.43 12.99 -4.35
C ASP A 132 -10.43 13.99 -4.98
N VAL A 133 -9.99 14.99 -4.22
CA VAL A 133 -8.92 15.90 -4.65
C VAL A 133 -7.56 15.22 -4.44
N TYR A 134 -6.82 15.08 -5.53
CA TYR A 134 -5.54 14.40 -5.53
C TYR A 134 -4.38 15.35 -5.23
N ASP A 135 -3.50 14.94 -4.32
CA ASP A 135 -2.22 15.59 -4.00
C ASP A 135 -1.11 14.91 -4.82
N TYR A 136 -0.70 15.59 -5.90
CA TYR A 136 0.33 15.09 -6.81
C TYR A 136 1.76 15.17 -6.26
N ASP A 137 1.99 15.98 -5.23
CA ASP A 137 3.32 16.19 -4.65
C ASP A 137 3.64 15.12 -3.62
N ASN A 138 2.66 14.79 -2.76
CA ASN A 138 2.78 13.73 -1.77
C ASN A 138 2.31 12.37 -2.28
N VAL A 139 1.64 12.33 -3.43
CA VAL A 139 1.10 11.14 -4.11
C VAL A 139 0.06 10.45 -3.24
N GLY A 140 -1.13 11.02 -3.21
CA GLY A 140 -2.31 10.49 -2.55
C GLY A 140 -3.50 11.42 -2.67
N PHE A 141 -4.45 11.31 -1.75
CA PHE A 141 -5.60 12.24 -1.69
C PHE A 141 -5.38 13.29 -0.61
N VAL A 142 -5.86 14.50 -0.85
CA VAL A 142 -5.94 15.55 0.18
C VAL A 142 -6.82 15.02 1.32
N SER A 143 -6.23 14.90 2.51
CA SER A 143 -6.85 14.20 3.64
C SER A 143 -7.02 15.08 4.88
N SER A 144 -6.78 16.38 4.76
CA SER A 144 -6.91 17.37 5.83
C SER A 144 -7.48 18.67 5.28
N GLY A 145 -7.89 19.57 6.18
CA GLY A 145 -8.57 20.82 5.80
C GLY A 145 -10.09 20.69 5.75
N ARG A 146 -10.76 21.85 5.61
CA ARG A 146 -12.21 21.99 5.78
C ARG A 146 -12.99 21.20 4.74
N GLU A 147 -12.50 21.16 3.51
CA GLU A 147 -13.14 20.49 2.39
C GLU A 147 -13.06 18.97 2.56
N ALA A 148 -11.88 18.46 2.97
CA ALA A 148 -11.70 17.05 3.27
C ALA A 148 -12.56 16.60 4.45
N GLU A 149 -12.68 17.43 5.48
CA GLU A 149 -13.58 17.19 6.62
C GLU A 149 -15.05 17.16 6.23
N ARG A 150 -15.47 18.09 5.36
CA ARG A 150 -16.86 18.16 4.88
C ARG A 150 -17.25 16.97 4.01
N ALA A 151 -16.36 16.53 3.12
CA ALA A 151 -16.65 15.51 2.12
C ALA A 151 -16.26 14.09 2.56
N GLY A 152 -15.23 13.97 3.39
CA GLY A 152 -14.60 12.71 3.71
C GLY A 152 -15.18 12.01 4.94
N PHE A 153 -14.73 10.77 5.12
CA PHE A 153 -14.94 9.96 6.31
C PHE A 153 -13.73 10.10 7.25
N ARG A 154 -13.98 10.43 8.52
CA ARG A 154 -12.92 10.52 9.54
C ARG A 154 -12.34 9.15 9.83
N LEU A 155 -11.10 8.92 9.41
CA LEU A 155 -10.33 7.76 9.82
C LEU A 155 -9.50 8.11 11.06
N ASP A 156 -9.69 7.32 12.12
CA ASP A 156 -8.90 7.38 13.34
C ASP A 156 -8.05 6.12 13.44
N THR A 157 -6.73 6.28 13.45
CA THR A 157 -5.77 5.16 13.45
C THR A 157 -5.56 4.54 14.84
N GLY A 158 -6.15 5.14 15.89
CA GLY A 158 -6.23 4.54 17.23
C GLY A 158 -7.35 3.50 17.37
N VAL A 159 -8.28 3.44 16.42
CA VAL A 159 -9.34 2.42 16.39
C VAL A 159 -8.75 1.09 15.94
N ARG A 160 -9.14 0.01 16.63
CA ARG A 160 -8.72 -1.37 16.32
C ARG A 160 -8.96 -1.69 14.83
N GLY A 161 -7.90 -2.08 14.13
CA GLY A 161 -7.91 -2.41 12.71
C GLY A 161 -7.48 -1.27 11.78
N ASN A 162 -7.39 -0.04 12.30
CA ASN A 162 -6.98 1.14 11.54
C ASN A 162 -5.50 1.52 11.80
N GLY A 163 -4.71 0.64 12.41
CA GLY A 163 -3.34 0.94 12.80
C GLY A 163 -2.47 1.34 11.61
N ARG A 164 -1.68 2.41 11.80
CA ARG A 164 -0.76 3.01 10.81
C ARG A 164 0.70 2.60 10.95
N GLN A 165 0.98 1.59 11.76
CA GLN A 165 2.31 1.06 12.06
C GLN A 165 2.88 0.21 10.91
N GLY A 166 4.14 -0.19 11.07
CA GLY A 166 4.78 -1.12 10.15
C GLY A 166 5.17 -0.51 8.81
N HIS A 167 5.72 -1.36 7.95
CA HIS A 167 6.31 -0.99 6.67
C HIS A 167 7.24 0.22 6.84
N ALA A 168 8.22 0.10 7.74
CA ALA A 168 9.18 1.17 8.05
C ALA A 168 10.34 1.24 7.04
N TYR A 169 10.22 0.58 5.88
CA TYR A 169 11.23 0.63 4.84
C TYR A 169 11.29 2.02 4.22
N GLY A 170 12.49 2.61 4.19
CA GLY A 170 12.73 3.93 3.60
C GLY A 170 12.36 5.11 4.51
N THR A 171 11.90 4.88 5.74
CA THR A 171 11.59 5.97 6.68
C THR A 171 12.83 6.70 7.18
N ASP A 172 13.97 6.01 7.16
CA ASP A 172 15.31 6.47 7.54
C ASP A 172 16.03 7.27 6.45
N LEU A 173 15.50 7.30 5.23
CA LEU A 173 16.04 8.10 4.12
C LEU A 173 16.01 9.59 4.46
N LYS A 174 16.96 10.35 3.93
CA LYS A 174 16.92 11.81 3.97
C LYS A 174 15.77 12.32 3.10
N ASP A 175 15.29 13.53 3.37
CA ASP A 175 14.17 14.10 2.61
C ASP A 175 14.45 14.21 1.11
N SER A 176 15.70 14.51 0.72
CA SER A 176 16.09 14.53 -0.69
C SER A 176 15.97 13.15 -1.35
N GLU A 177 16.36 12.08 -0.64
CA GLU A 177 16.28 10.71 -1.13
C GLU A 177 14.82 10.23 -1.18
N LYS A 178 13.99 10.65 -0.22
CA LYS A 178 12.54 10.40 -0.27
C LYS A 178 11.90 11.09 -1.48
N ASN A 179 12.31 12.32 -1.79
CA ASN A 179 11.86 13.02 -3.00
C ASN A 179 12.27 12.25 -4.26
N ASP A 180 13.51 11.80 -4.33
CA ASP A 180 14.00 11.03 -5.48
C ASP A 180 13.21 9.72 -5.65
N LEU A 181 13.02 8.97 -4.56
CA LEU A 181 12.24 7.75 -4.57
C LEU A 181 10.79 8.00 -5.00
N ILE A 182 10.12 9.03 -4.48
CA ILE A 182 8.74 9.35 -4.87
C ILE A 182 8.64 9.69 -6.35
N GLU A 183 9.58 10.46 -6.91
CA GLU A 183 9.59 10.75 -8.35
C GLU A 183 9.72 9.49 -9.19
N TYR A 184 10.54 8.52 -8.77
CA TYR A 184 10.60 7.24 -9.44
C TYR A 184 9.31 6.42 -9.28
N LEU A 185 8.72 6.38 -8.08
CA LEU A 185 7.45 5.67 -7.83
C LEU A 185 6.28 6.23 -8.65
N LYS A 186 6.26 7.54 -8.97
CA LYS A 186 5.29 8.14 -9.90
C LYS A 186 5.36 7.52 -11.30
N THR A 187 6.49 6.93 -11.70
CA THR A 187 6.68 6.35 -13.04
C THR A 187 6.34 4.87 -13.16
N LEU A 188 5.97 4.21 -12.05
CA LEU A 188 5.64 2.78 -11.99
C LEU A 188 4.19 2.48 -12.34
#